data_AF-A0A920HWF3-F1
#
_entry.id   AF-A0A920HWF3-F1
#
_cell.length_a   1.000
_cell.length_b   1.000
_cell.length_c   1.000
_cell.angle_alpha   90.00
_cell.angle_beta   90.00
_cell.angle_gamma   90.00
#
_symmetry.space_group_name_H-M   'P 1'
#
loop_
_entity.id
_entity.type
_entity.pdbx_description
1 polymer ?
#
loop_
_entity_poly.entity_id
_entity_poly.type
_entity_poly.pdbx_seq_one_letter_code
_entity_poly.pdbx_strand_id
1 'polypeptide(L)' 'MAKYKPKDLKTKTTDELKDQLKLLRKEQFNLRFQVSNGQNENPARFRLIRKEIACIKTILNNVVSTKDLGK' A
#
# COMPACT_ATOMS: atom_id res chain seq x y z
N MET A 1 -6.06 8.64 10.42
CA MET A 1 -4.63 8.67 10.02
C MET A 1 -4.31 7.46 9.14
N ALA A 2 -3.19 7.46 8.40
CA ALA A 2 -2.74 6.27 7.66
C ALA A 2 -2.54 5.10 8.64
N LYS A 3 -3.01 3.91 8.29
CA LYS A 3 -2.96 2.72 9.16
C LYS A 3 -1.54 2.19 9.34
N TYR A 4 -0.66 2.49 8.39
CA TYR A 4 0.75 2.07 8.40
C TYR A 4 1.64 3.30 8.26
N LYS A 5 2.56 3.52 9.22
CA LYS A 5 3.60 4.53 9.06
C LYS A 5 4.78 3.94 8.27
N PRO A 6 5.56 4.77 7.55
CA PRO A 6 6.70 4.29 6.77
C PRO A 6 7.72 3.50 7.59
N LYS A 7 7.88 3.84 8.88
CA LYS A 7 8.77 3.11 9.80
C LYS A 7 8.30 1.67 10.04
N ASP A 8 6.99 1.46 10.22
CA ASP A 8 6.39 0.14 10.48
C ASP A 8 6.42 -0.78 9.26
N LEU A 9 6.55 -0.20 8.06
CA LEU A 9 6.65 -0.96 6.82
C LEU A 9 8.10 -1.40 6.53
N LYS A 10 9.11 -0.72 7.10
CA LYS A 10 10.52 -1.09 6.91
C LYS A 10 10.93 -2.33 7.71
N THR A 11 10.23 -2.64 8.80
CA THR A 11 10.52 -3.80 9.67
C THR A 11 9.89 -5.09 9.19
N LYS A 12 9.05 -5.04 8.15
CA LYS A 12 8.31 -6.17 7.62
C LYS A 12 9.10 -6.90 6.55
N THR A 13 8.82 -8.19 6.39
CA THR A 13 9.42 -8.99 5.33
C THR A 13 8.85 -8.63 3.96
N THR A 14 9.56 -8.98 2.89
CA THR A 14 9.11 -8.73 1.52
C THR A 14 7.77 -9.40 1.21
N ASP A 15 7.50 -10.56 1.80
CA ASP A 15 6.27 -11.31 1.56
C ASP A 15 5.09 -10.70 2.32
N GLU A 16 5.29 -10.28 3.57
CA GLU A 16 4.29 -9.51 4.33
C GLU A 16 3.92 -8.20 3.63
N LEU A 17 4.91 -7.52 3.02
CA LEU A 17 4.69 -6.30 2.25
C LEU A 17 3.88 -6.57 0.97
N LYS A 18 4.15 -7.68 0.28
CA LYS A 18 3.35 -8.11 -0.89
C LYS A 18 1.92 -8.45 -0.51
N ASP A 19 1.70 -9.11 0.63
CA ASP A 19 0.35 -9.45 1.08
C ASP A 19 -0.42 -8.21 1.53
N GLN A 20 0.23 -7.26 2.21
CA GLN A 20 -0.37 -5.95 2.50
C GLN A 20 -0.71 -5.17 1.24
N LEU A 21 0.14 -5.23 0.21
CA LEU A 21 -0.14 -4.61 -1.08
C LEU A 21 -1.41 -5.21 -1.72
N LYS A 22 -1.61 -6.53 -1.66
CA LYS A 22 -2.83 -7.19 -2.16
C LYS A 22 -4.07 -6.73 -1.39
N LEU A 23 -3.98 -6.67 -0.05
CA LEU A 23 -5.08 -6.22 0.80
C LEU A 23 -5.49 -4.77 0.49
N LEU A 24 -4.51 -3.86 0.40
CA LEU A 24 -4.76 -2.45 0.08
C LEU A 24 -5.37 -2.26 -1.32
N ARG A 25 -4.98 -3.08 -2.30
CA ARG A 25 -5.59 -3.06 -3.63
C ARG A 25 -7.04 -3.55 -3.62
N LYS A 26 -7.35 -4.57 -2.84
CA LYS A 26 -8.73 -5.04 -2.66
C LYS A 26 -9.59 -3.96 -2.00
N GLU A 27 -9.08 -3.30 -0.96
CA GLU A 27 -9.76 -2.16 -0.32
C GLU A 27 -9.97 -1.00 -1.30
N GLN A 28 -8.96 -0.67 -2.11
CA GLN A 28 -9.08 0.35 -3.16
C GLN A 28 -10.18 0.01 -4.18
N PHE A 29 -10.28 -1.25 -4.60
CA PHE A 29 -11.31 -1.70 -5.52
C PHE A 29 -12.70 -1.57 -4.91
N ASN A 30 -12.87 -2.00 -3.65
CA ASN A 30 -14.14 -1.88 -2.93
C ASN A 30 -14.56 -0.41 -2.79
N LEU A 31 -13.63 0.50 -2.47
CA LEU A 31 -13.92 1.93 -2.39
C LEU A 31 -14.28 2.51 -3.76
N ARG A 32 -13.66 2.06 -4.86
CA ARG A 32 -14.07 2.46 -6.22
C ARG A 32 -15.51 2.03 -6.51
N PHE A 33 -15.87 0.82 -6.10
CA PHE A 33 -17.22 0.29 -6.28
C PHE A 33 -18.25 1.08 -5.45
N GLN A 34 -17.93 1.37 -4.19
CA GLN A 34 -18.78 2.19 -3.31
C GLN A 34 -19.00 3.60 -3.84
N VAL A 35 -17.94 4.26 -4.35
CA VAL A 35 -18.06 5.57 -5.01
C VAL A 35 -18.94 5.49 -6.25
N SER A 36 -18.79 4.43 -7.07
CA SER A 36 -19.65 4.22 -8.25
C SER A 36 -21.11 3.96 -7.87
N ASN A 37 -21.37 3.38 -6.70
CA ASN A 37 -22.71 3.13 -6.17
C ASN A 37 -23.32 4.35 -5.43
N GLY A 38 -22.62 5.50 -5.44
CA GLY A 38 -23.07 6.72 -4.75
C GLY A 38 -22.90 6.71 -3.22
N GLN A 39 -22.29 5.66 -2.65
CA GLN A 39 -22.09 5.50 -1.21
C GLN A 39 -20.65 5.84 -0.85
N ASN A 40 -20.29 7.13 -0.87
CA ASN A 40 -18.95 7.57 -0.51
C ASN A 40 -18.87 8.03 0.95
N GLU A 41 -18.74 7.07 1.87
CA GLU A 41 -18.66 7.36 3.31
C GLU A 41 -17.34 8.01 3.72
N ASN A 42 -16.23 7.76 3.01
CA ASN A 42 -14.91 8.25 3.40
C ASN A 42 -13.98 8.59 2.21
N PRO A 43 -14.13 9.79 1.61
CA PRO A 43 -13.26 10.24 0.51
C PRO A 43 -11.79 10.37 0.93
N ALA A 44 -11.50 10.64 2.21
CA ALA A 44 -10.13 10.77 2.70
C ALA A 44 -9.37 9.43 2.65
N ARG A 45 -10.07 8.30 2.81
CA ARG A 45 -9.47 6.96 2.80
C ARG A 45 -8.79 6.64 1.47
N PHE A 46 -9.35 7.11 0.35
CA PHE A 46 -8.75 6.96 -0.98
C PHE A 46 -7.33 7.53 -1.04
N ARG A 47 -7.12 8.72 -0.49
CA ARG A 47 -5.80 9.37 -0.46
C ARG A 47 -4.82 8.60 0.42
N LEU A 48 -5.30 8.05 1.54
CA LEU A 48 -4.48 7.25 2.46
C LEU A 48 -4.02 5.95 1.80
N ILE A 49 -4.94 5.19 1.19
CA ILE A 49 -4.61 3.92 0.51
C ILE A 49 -3.62 4.15 -0.62
N ARG A 50 -3.77 5.22 -1.43
CA ARG A 50 -2.79 5.56 -2.48
C ARG A 50 -1.39 5.79 -1.90
N LYS A 51 -1.29 6.51 -0.77
CA LYS A 51 0.00 6.75 -0.08
C LYS A 51 0.59 5.47 0.50
N GLU A 52 -0.22 4.63 1.14
CA GLU A 52 0.21 3.35 1.72
C GLU A 52 0.75 2.41 0.62
N ILE A 53 0.04 2.28 -0.51
CA ILE A 53 0.49 1.50 -1.68
C ILE A 53 1.82 2.04 -2.23
N ALA A 54 1.96 3.35 -2.38
CA ALA A 54 3.18 3.97 -2.87
C ALA A 54 4.37 3.67 -1.96
N CYS A 55 4.18 3.80 -0.64
CA CYS A 55 5.24 3.54 0.35
C CYS A 55 5.72 2.08 0.32
N ILE A 56 4.80 1.12 0.26
CA ILE A 56 5.14 -0.31 0.14
C ILE A 56 5.94 -0.57 -1.13
N LYS A 57 5.49 -0.04 -2.27
CA LYS A 57 6.21 -0.19 -3.55
C LYS A 57 7.62 0.40 -3.49
N THR A 58 7.79 1.57 -2.89
CA THR A 58 9.11 2.19 -2.72
C THR A 58 10.04 1.31 -1.88
N ILE A 59 9.54 0.75 -0.77
CA ILE A 59 10.33 -0.15 0.07
C ILE A 59 10.72 -1.43 -0.70
N LEU A 60 9.76 -2.06 -1.38
CA LEU A 60 10.05 -3.24 -2.21
C LEU A 60 11.08 -2.94 -3.30
N ASN A 61 10.99 -1.78 -3.96
CA ASN A 61 11.95 -1.36 -4.96
C ASN A 61 13.35 -1.15 -4.37
N ASN A 62 13.45 -0.52 -3.20
CA ASN A 62 14.73 -0.32 -2.51
C ASN A 62 15.38 -1.66 -2.14
N VAL A 63 14.61 -2.66 -1.68
CA VAL A 63 15.12 -3.99 -1.36
C VAL A 63 15.63 -4.73 -2.61
N VAL A 64 14.93 -4.61 -3.74
CA VAL A 64 15.37 -5.21 -5.02
C VAL A 64 16.66 -4.56 -5.51
N SER A 65 16.72 -3.22 -5.56
CA SER A 65 17.92 -2.49 -5.99
C SER A 65 19.18 -2.83 -5.19
N THR A 66 19.05 -3.06 -3.88
CA THR A 66 20.21 -3.49 -3.05
C THR A 66 20.70 -4.90 -3.35
N LYS A 67 19.84 -5.77 -3.89
CA LYS A 67 20.19 -7.16 -4.21
C LYS A 67 20.90 -7.27 -5.56
N ASP A 68 20.61 -6.34 -6.47
CA ASP A 68 21.18 -6.31 -7.83
C ASP A 68 22.55 -5.60 -7.91
N LEU A 69 22.94 -4.85 -6.88
CA LEU A 69 24.24 -4.16 -6.78
C LEU A 69 25.41 -5.07 -6.33
N GLY A 70 25.18 -6.38 -6.20
CA GLY A 70 26.15 -7.35 -5.68
C GLY A 70 26.41 -8.54 -6.60
N LYS A 71 26.30 -8.36 -7.93
CA LYS A 71 26.81 -9.30 -8.93
C LYS A 71 27.86 -8.63 -9.79
#